data_AF-A0A3A9GCP1-F1
#
_entry.id   AF-A0A3A9GCP1-F1
#
_cell.length_a   1.000
_cell.length_b   1.000
_cell.length_c   1.000
_cell.angle_alpha   90.00
_cell.angle_beta   90.00
_cell.angle_gamma   90.00
#
_symmetry.space_group_name_H-M   'P 1'
#
loop_
_entity.id
_entity.type
_entity.pdbx_description
1 polymer ?
#
loop_
_entity_poly.entity_id
_entity_poly.type
_entity_poly.pdbx_seq_one_letter_code
_entity_poly.pdbx_strand_id
1 'polypeptide(L)' 'MFRINKTFGKANISKTIRFTEELNSTLTVLARGEDISFNELVLRCCQYAIDHYDGEVDIKNIQED' A
#
# COMPACT_ATOMS: atom_id res chain seq x y z
N MET A 1 -12.31 3.12 -7.09
CA MET A 1 -12.78 2.15 -6.07
C MET A 1 -11.61 1.27 -5.69
N PHE A 2 -11.25 1.19 -4.40
CA PHE A 2 -10.12 0.40 -3.91
C PHE A 2 -10.42 -1.10 -4.08
N ARG A 3 -9.53 -1.83 -4.78
CA ARG A 3 -9.71 -3.27 -5.08
C ARG A 3 -8.51 -4.07 -4.61
N ILE A 4 -8.78 -5.20 -3.98
CA ILE A 4 -7.79 -6.10 -3.38
C ILE A 4 -7.41 -7.17 -4.41
N ASN A 5 -6.24 -7.01 -5.05
CA ASN A 5 -5.65 -7.96 -6.01
C ASN A 5 -4.32 -8.51 -5.50
N LYS A 6 -4.08 -9.83 -5.66
CA LYS A 6 -2.96 -10.59 -5.07
C LYS A 6 -1.57 -10.35 -5.70
N THR A 7 -1.35 -9.19 -6.33
CA THR A 7 -0.17 -8.89 -7.15
C THR A 7 1.08 -8.53 -6.36
N PHE A 8 0.98 -8.24 -5.05
CA PHE A 8 2.08 -7.71 -4.23
C PHE A 8 2.85 -8.78 -3.41
N GLY A 9 2.59 -10.07 -3.65
CA GLY A 9 3.20 -11.16 -2.89
C GLY A 9 4.74 -11.29 -3.00
N LYS A 10 5.41 -10.47 -3.80
CA LYS A 10 6.88 -10.50 -4.04
C LYS A 10 7.65 -9.28 -3.52
N ALA A 11 7.02 -8.38 -2.76
CA ALA A 11 7.72 -7.22 -2.22
C ALA A 11 8.88 -7.64 -1.30
N ASN A 12 10.11 -7.26 -1.67
CA ASN A 12 11.36 -7.71 -1.03
C ASN A 12 12.21 -6.57 -0.44
N ILE A 13 11.82 -5.31 -0.62
CA ILE A 13 12.50 -4.14 -0.05
C ILE A 13 11.88 -3.83 1.32
N SER A 14 12.64 -4.03 2.40
CA SER A 14 12.17 -3.71 3.75
C SER A 14 12.19 -2.20 4.02
N LYS A 15 11.08 -1.67 4.54
CA LYS A 15 10.95 -0.27 4.98
C LYS A 15 10.25 -0.23 6.33
N THR A 16 10.82 0.50 7.28
CA THR A 16 10.22 0.73 8.60
C THR A 16 9.46 2.05 8.59
N ILE A 17 8.16 1.99 8.87
CA ILE A 17 7.28 3.16 8.97
C ILE A 17 6.54 3.12 10.31
N ARG A 18 6.25 4.29 10.89
CA ARG A 18 5.52 4.42 12.17
C ARG A 18 4.08 4.80 11.89
N PHE A 19 3.15 4.02 12.42
CA PHE A 19 1.70 4.28 12.35
C PHE A 19 1.18 4.83 13.68
N THR A 20 0.07 5.56 13.64
CA THR A 20 -0.74 5.81 14.83
C THR A 20 -1.46 4.53 15.25
N GLU A 21 -1.81 4.39 16.53
CA GLU A 21 -2.53 3.21 17.05
C GLU A 21 -3.85 2.96 16.33
N GLU A 22 -4.61 4.03 16.08
CA GLU A 22 -5.89 3.99 15.38
C GLU A 22 -5.74 3.46 13.94
N LEU A 23 -4.76 3.98 13.20
CA LEU A 23 -4.52 3.57 11.82
C LEU A 23 -4.02 2.13 11.76
N ASN A 24 -3.11 1.74 12.64
CA ASN A 24 -2.61 0.37 12.72
C ASN A 24 -3.74 -0.63 13.03
N SER A 25 -4.61 -0.30 13.99
CA SER A 25 -5.72 -1.18 14.39
C SER A 25 -6.71 -1.36 13.25
N THR A 26 -7.08 -0.26 12.57
CA THR A 26 -8.01 -0.27 11.44
C THR A 26 -7.47 -1.10 10.28
N LEU A 27 -6.21 -0.87 9.88
CA LEU A 27 -5.57 -1.62 8.80
C LEU A 27 -5.39 -3.10 9.15
N THR A 28 -5.11 -3.41 10.42
CA THR A 28 -4.96 -4.80 10.88
C THR A 28 -6.29 -5.57 10.78
N VAL A 29 -7.40 -4.96 11.19
CA VAL A 29 -8.73 -5.58 11.06
C VAL A 29 -9.09 -5.79 9.60
N LEU A 30 -8.82 -4.80 8.75
CA LEU A 30 -9.13 -4.88 7.33
C LEU A 30 -8.29 -5.96 6.62
N ALA A 31 -7.00 -6.04 6.91
CA ALA A 31 -6.13 -7.08 6.34
C ALA A 31 -6.59 -8.49 6.73
N ARG A 32 -7.01 -8.67 7.98
CA ARG A 32 -7.56 -9.95 8.47
C ARG A 32 -8.90 -10.30 7.81
N GLY A 33 -9.80 -9.33 7.67
CA GLY A 33 -11.11 -9.54 7.05
C GLY A 33 -11.02 -9.95 5.58
N GLU A 34 -9.98 -9.48 4.89
CA GLU A 34 -9.75 -9.71 3.46
C GLU A 34 -8.77 -10.86 3.17
N ASP A 35 -8.30 -11.57 4.21
CA ASP A 35 -7.34 -12.68 4.13
C ASP A 35 -6.06 -12.33 3.35
N ILE A 36 -5.48 -11.17 3.68
CA ILE A 36 -4.24 -10.66 3.08
C ILE A 36 -3.23 -10.27 4.15
N SER A 37 -1.95 -10.28 3.79
CA SER A 37 -0.92 -9.80 4.71
C SER A 37 -1.05 -8.29 4.94
N PHE A 38 -0.69 -7.83 6.14
CA PHE A 38 -0.65 -6.39 6.45
C PHE A 38 0.24 -5.63 5.47
N ASN A 39 1.38 -6.22 5.09
CA ASN A 39 2.28 -5.65 4.09
C ASN A 39 1.59 -5.48 2.73
N GLU A 40 0.89 -6.50 2.26
CA GLU A 40 0.14 -6.44 1.00
C GLU A 40 -0.96 -5.37 1.02
N LEU A 41 -1.64 -5.21 2.15
CA LEU A 41 -2.61 -4.11 2.31
C LEU A 41 -1.93 -2.75 2.19
N VAL A 42 -0.82 -2.52 2.90
CA VAL A 42 -0.09 -1.25 2.88
C VAL A 42 0.37 -0.91 1.46
N LEU A 43 0.92 -1.89 0.72
CA LEU A 43 1.37 -1.69 -0.66
C LEU A 43 0.22 -1.29 -1.59
N ARG A 44 -0.97 -1.89 -1.42
CA ARG A 44 -2.15 -1.48 -2.18
C ARG A 44 -2.61 -0.07 -1.84
N CYS A 45 -2.58 0.30 -0.56
CA CYS A 45 -2.88 1.67 -0.15
C CYS A 45 -1.94 2.67 -0.83
N CYS A 46 -0.64 2.37 -0.88
CA CYS A 46 0.34 3.19 -1.59
C CYS A 46 0.06 3.24 -3.10
N GLN A 47 -0.19 2.09 -3.75
CA GLN A 47 -0.47 2.06 -5.18
C GLN A 47 -1.73 2.86 -5.53
N TYR A 48 -2.79 2.73 -4.73
CA TYR A 48 -4.01 3.49 -4.93
C TYR A 48 -3.77 5.00 -4.84
N ALA A 49 -2.98 5.43 -3.85
CA ALA A 49 -2.63 6.83 -3.69
C ALA A 49 -1.82 7.35 -4.88
N ILE A 50 -0.92 6.55 -5.44
CA ILE A 50 -0.14 6.86 -6.65
C ILE A 50 -1.05 6.94 -7.89
N ASP A 51 -1.94 5.96 -8.08
CA ASP A 51 -2.82 5.88 -9.26
C ASP A 51 -3.83 7.06 -9.32
N HIS A 52 -4.18 7.62 -8.16
CA HIS A 52 -5.11 8.75 -8.02
C HIS A 52 -4.39 10.03 -7.58
N TYR A 53 -3.08 10.09 -7.75
CA TYR A 53 -2.31 11.28 -7.44
C TYR A 53 -2.46 12.31 -8.57
N ASP A 54 -3.19 13.38 -8.29
CA ASP A 54 -3.40 14.52 -9.21
C ASP A 54 -2.48 15.72 -8.88
N GLY A 55 -1.37 15.49 -8.18
CA GLY A 55 -0.44 16.55 -7.78
C GLY A 55 0.61 16.89 -8.85
N GLU A 56 1.46 17.87 -8.53
CA GLU A 56 2.45 18.42 -9.48
C GLU A 56 3.73 17.57 -9.64
N VAL A 57 3.92 16.55 -8.80
CA VAL A 57 5.11 15.68 -8.88
C VAL A 57 4.94 14.69 -10.03
N ASP A 58 5.86 14.71 -11.00
CA ASP A 58 5.89 13.73 -12.08
C ASP A 58 6.45 12.38 -11.60
N ILE A 59 5.54 11.48 -11.24
CA ILE A 59 5.82 10.11 -10.80
C ILE A 59 5.75 9.08 -11.94
N LYS A 60 5.35 9.47 -13.16
CA LYS A 60 5.18 8.53 -14.29
C LYS A 60 6.49 8.22 -15.03
N ASN A 61 7.57 8.92 -14.70
CA ASN A 61 8.88 8.84 -15.35
C ASN A 61 10.00 8.29 -14.44
N ILE A 62 9.66 7.65 -13.31
CA ILE A 62 10.66 6.97 -12.47
C ILE A 62 11.07 5.68 -13.20
N GLN A 63 12.08 5.77 -14.07
CA GLN A 63 12.76 4.61 -14.62
C GLN A 63 13.47 3.87 -13.48
N GLU A 64 13.30 2.54 -13.43
CA GLU A 64 14.07 1.67 -12.56
C GLU A 64 15.55 1.78 -12.93
N ASP A 65 16.35 2.41 -12.08
CA ASP A 65 17.83 2.29 -12.06
C ASP A 65 18.26 0.98 -11.37
#